data_AF-A0A7V9JEK2-F1
#
_entry.id   AF-A0A7V9JEK2-F1
#
_cell.length_a   1.000
_cell.length_b   1.000
_cell.length_c   1.000
_cell.angle_alpha   90.00
_cell.angle_beta   90.00
_cell.angle_gamma   90.00
#
_symmetry.space_group_name_H-M   'P 1'
#
loop_
_entity.id
_entity.type
_entity.pdbx_description
1 polymer ?
#
loop_
_entity_poly.entity_id
_entity_poly.type
_entity_poly.pdbx_seq_one_letter_code
_entity_poly.pdbx_strand_id
1 'polypeptide(L)'
;TLMYVIEGERHGFTSIPISIYWAVVTLTTVGYGDLAPATTLGRVLAVIVMLTGYGIIAVPTGIVTAELSRASAQQPVSSQACPSCGLAAHEHDAVYCRRCGTRL
;
A
#
# COMPACT_ATOMS: atom_id res chain seq x y z
N THR A 1 20.60 -10.72 -11.47
CA THR A 1 21.38 -11.56 -12.40
C THR A 1 21.12 -11.20 -13.85
N LEU A 2 19.87 -11.13 -14.32
CA LEU A 2 19.55 -10.74 -15.71
C LEU A 2 20.07 -9.33 -16.08
N MET A 3 19.95 -8.38 -15.16
CA MET A 3 20.45 -7.01 -15.33
C MET A 3 21.99 -6.94 -15.51
N TYR A 4 22.74 -7.73 -14.74
CA TYR A 4 24.19 -7.84 -14.86
C TYR A 4 24.60 -8.30 -16.27
N VAL A 5 23.90 -9.28 -16.83
CA VAL A 5 24.19 -9.83 -18.16
C VAL A 5 23.84 -8.84 -19.27
N ILE A 6 22.82 -8.01 -19.09
CA ILE A 6 22.30 -7.11 -20.13
C ILE A 6 23.02 -5.76 -20.14
N GLU A 7 23.29 -5.17 -18.98
CA GLU A 7 23.96 -3.88 -18.87
C GLU A 7 25.48 -3.99 -18.83
N GLY A 8 26.01 -5.07 -18.23
CA GLY A 8 27.43 -5.29 -18.02
C GLY A 8 28.11 -4.22 -17.13
N GLU A 9 29.44 -4.33 -17.02
CA GLU A 9 30.24 -3.43 -16.16
C GLU A 9 30.25 -1.97 -16.64
N ARG A 10 30.00 -1.74 -17.93
CA ARG A 10 30.02 -0.40 -18.56
C ARG A 10 29.00 0.58 -17.99
N HIS A 11 27.97 0.09 -17.32
CA HIS A 11 26.90 0.90 -16.76
C HIS A 11 26.79 0.73 -15.22
N GLY A 12 27.88 0.32 -14.56
CA GLY A 12 27.94 0.22 -13.10
C GLY A 12 27.42 -1.10 -12.52
N PHE A 13 26.83 -1.98 -13.34
CA PHE A 13 26.45 -3.33 -12.95
C PHE A 13 27.69 -4.25 -12.97
N THR A 14 28.63 -4.01 -12.06
CA THR A 14 29.94 -4.69 -12.02
C THR A 14 29.89 -6.06 -11.35
N SER A 15 28.83 -6.36 -10.58
CA SER A 15 28.68 -7.65 -9.92
C SER A 15 27.21 -8.04 -9.72
N ILE A 16 26.98 -9.34 -9.48
CA ILE A 16 25.65 -9.87 -9.18
C ILE A 16 25.05 -9.22 -7.93
N PRO A 17 25.78 -9.05 -6.80
CA PRO A 17 25.24 -8.37 -5.62
C PRO A 17 24.80 -6.92 -5.87
N ILE A 18 25.55 -6.14 -6.66
CA ILE A 18 25.17 -4.76 -7.01
C ILE A 18 23.86 -4.74 -7.80
N SER A 19 23.68 -5.71 -8.71
CA SER A 19 22.42 -5.85 -9.46
C SER A 19 21.24 -6.21 -8.55
N ILE A 20 21.47 -6.99 -7.49
CA ILE A 20 20.45 -7.32 -6.47
C ILE A 20 20.12 -6.08 -5.66
N TYR A 21 21.12 -5.30 -5.23
CA TYR A 21 20.91 -4.03 -4.54
C TYR A 21 20.03 -3.08 -5.36
N TRP A 22 20.36 -2.86 -6.65
CA TRP A 22 19.53 -2.04 -7.54
C TRP A 22 18.11 -2.59 -7.67
N ALA A 23 17.95 -3.91 -7.81
CA ALA A 23 16.64 -4.54 -7.92
C ALA A 23 15.81 -4.35 -6.65
N VAL A 24 16.40 -4.49 -5.46
CA VAL A 24 15.71 -4.26 -4.18
C VAL A 24 15.28 -2.81 -4.05
N VAL A 25 16.20 -1.84 -4.26
CA VAL A 25 15.91 -0.39 -4.17
C VAL A 25 14.82 0.04 -5.15
N THR A 26 14.81 -0.53 -6.35
CA THR A 26 13.78 -0.25 -7.37
C THR A 26 12.45 -0.90 -7.01
N LEU A 27 12.47 -2.17 -6.56
CA LEU A 27 11.27 -2.93 -6.20
C LEU A 27 10.56 -2.35 -4.98
N THR A 28 11.32 -1.85 -4.01
CA THR A 28 10.79 -1.16 -2.81
C THR A 28 10.42 0.29 -3.07
N THR A 29 10.51 0.76 -4.32
CA THR A 29 10.19 2.14 -4.74
C THR A 29 11.05 3.23 -4.10
N VAL A 30 12.20 2.89 -3.51
CA VAL A 30 13.12 3.86 -2.88
C VAL A 30 13.86 4.69 -3.94
N GLY A 31 14.42 4.03 -4.96
CA GLY A 31 14.96 4.70 -6.15
C GLY A 31 16.07 5.73 -5.88
N TYR A 32 17.16 5.35 -5.21
CA TYR A 32 18.29 6.27 -4.93
C TYR A 32 18.90 6.94 -6.17
N GLY A 33 18.78 6.32 -7.35
CA GLY A 33 19.26 6.88 -8.62
C GLY A 33 20.78 6.78 -8.82
N ASP A 34 21.48 6.10 -7.92
CA ASP A 34 22.90 5.78 -7.99
C ASP A 34 23.24 4.75 -9.10
N LEU A 35 22.30 3.86 -9.42
CA LEU A 35 22.35 2.93 -10.55
C LEU A 35 21.06 2.98 -11.37
N ALA A 36 21.19 3.02 -12.70
CA ALA A 36 20.06 2.97 -13.62
C ALA A 36 20.43 2.29 -14.95
N PRO A 37 19.52 1.49 -15.55
CA PRO A 37 19.74 0.93 -16.89
C PRO A 37 19.90 2.01 -17.96
N ALA A 38 21.00 1.95 -18.70
CA ALA A 38 21.23 2.81 -19.84
C ALA A 38 20.70 2.19 -21.14
N THR A 39 20.73 0.86 -21.25
CA THR A 39 20.34 0.13 -22.46
C THR A 39 18.83 0.06 -22.63
N THR A 40 18.35 0.02 -23.87
CA THR A 40 16.93 -0.14 -24.19
C THR A 40 16.36 -1.42 -23.58
N LEU A 41 17.08 -2.54 -23.65
CA LEU A 41 16.67 -3.82 -23.06
C LEU A 41 16.62 -3.76 -21.53
N GLY A 42 17.63 -3.15 -20.90
CA GLY A 42 17.66 -2.95 -19.45
C GLY A 42 16.50 -2.09 -18.95
N ARG A 43 16.12 -1.05 -19.71
CA ARG A 43 14.96 -0.19 -19.39
C ARG A 43 13.64 -0.95 -19.48
N VAL A 44 13.44 -1.79 -20.50
CA VAL A 44 12.23 -2.64 -20.60
C VAL A 44 12.11 -3.57 -19.40
N LEU A 45 13.22 -4.21 -19.00
CA LEU A 45 13.23 -5.04 -17.80
C LEU A 45 12.95 -4.25 -16.52
N ALA A 46 13.50 -3.05 -16.39
CA ALA A 46 13.23 -2.20 -15.24
C ALA A 46 11.75 -1.85 -15.11
N VAL A 47 11.06 -1.55 -16.22
CA VAL A 47 9.60 -1.32 -16.21
C VAL A 47 8.86 -2.56 -15.70
N ILE A 48 9.23 -3.76 -16.15
CA ILE A 48 8.60 -5.01 -15.69
C ILE A 48 8.82 -5.21 -14.18
N VAL A 49 10.03 -4.94 -13.68
CA VAL A 49 10.36 -5.03 -12.25
C VAL A 49 9.54 -4.03 -11.43
N MET A 50 9.40 -2.78 -11.90
CA MET A 50 8.59 -1.76 -11.24
C MET A 50 7.12 -2.16 -11.15
N LEU A 51 6.53 -2.69 -12.24
CA LEU A 51 5.15 -3.18 -12.25
C LEU A 51 4.95 -4.36 -11.29
N THR A 52 5.95 -5.24 -11.19
CA THR A 52 5.93 -6.36 -10.25
C THR A 52 5.96 -5.86 -8.80
N GLY A 53 6.75 -4.82 -8.52
CA GLY A 53 6.81 -4.17 -7.20
C GLY A 53 5.46 -3.65 -6.74
N TYR A 54 4.71 -2.97 -7.62
CA TYR A 54 3.34 -2.54 -7.31
C TYR A 54 2.41 -3.70 -6.97
N GLY A 55 2.52 -4.83 -7.67
CA GLY A 55 1.76 -6.04 -7.35
C GLY A 55 2.07 -6.58 -5.96
N ILE A 56 3.34 -6.59 -5.57
CA ILE A 56 3.78 -7.09 -4.25
C ILE A 56 3.30 -6.20 -3.12
N ILE A 57 3.25 -4.88 -3.31
CA ILE A 57 2.76 -3.93 -2.28
C ILE A 57 1.23 -3.96 -2.20
N ALA A 58 0.53 -4.08 -3.33
CA ALA A 58 -0.93 -4.04 -3.39
C ALA A 58 -1.60 -5.17 -2.61
N VAL A 59 -1.03 -6.39 -2.63
CA VAL A 59 -1.63 -7.57 -1.96
C VAL A 59 -1.68 -7.44 -0.43
N PRO A 60 -0.57 -7.22 0.30
CA PRO A 60 -0.60 -7.09 1.75
C PRO A 60 -1.40 -5.86 2.19
N THR A 61 -1.28 -4.72 1.48
CA THR A 61 -2.12 -3.55 1.75
C THR A 61 -3.60 -3.88 1.60
N GLY A 62 -3.98 -4.56 0.51
CA GLY A 62 -5.37 -4.96 0.27
C GLY A 62 -5.93 -5.89 1.34
N ILE A 63 -5.12 -6.86 1.81
CA ILE A 63 -5.51 -7.77 2.90
C ILE A 63 -5.73 -6.99 4.19
N VAL A 64 -4.78 -6.14 4.59
CA VAL A 64 -4.90 -5.35 5.84
C VAL A 64 -6.09 -4.39 5.77
N THR A 65 -6.28 -3.70 4.64
CA THR A 65 -7.44 -2.81 4.43
C THR A 65 -8.76 -3.57 4.49
N ALA A 66 -8.83 -4.79 3.92
CA ALA A 66 -10.03 -5.61 3.98
C ALA A 66 -10.37 -6.01 5.43
N GLU A 67 -9.37 -6.41 6.22
CA GLU A 67 -9.57 -6.75 7.64
C GLU A 67 -9.98 -5.54 8.47
N LEU A 68 -9.34 -4.38 8.27
CA LEU A 68 -9.73 -3.13 8.94
C LEU A 68 -11.16 -2.72 8.57
N SER A 69 -11.53 -2.81 7.30
CA SER A 69 -12.89 -2.47 6.84
C SER A 69 -13.95 -3.40 7.44
N ARG A 70 -13.64 -4.70 7.56
CA ARG A 70 -14.50 -5.67 8.22
C ARG A 70 -14.64 -5.38 9.71
N ALA A 71 -13.55 -5.04 10.40
CA ALA A 71 -13.58 -4.66 11.81
C ALA A 71 -14.42 -3.40 12.04
N SER A 72 -14.30 -2.39 11.19
CA SER A 72 -15.13 -1.17 11.27
C SER A 72 -16.60 -1.44 10.96
N ALA A 73 -16.91 -2.31 9.98
CA ALA A 73 -18.29 -2.67 9.66
C ALA A 73 -18.99 -3.44 10.78
N GLN A 74 -18.24 -4.09 11.68
CA GLN A 74 -18.77 -4.82 12.82
C GLN A 74 -18.97 -3.97 14.08
N GLN A 75 -18.70 -2.66 14.05
CA GLN A 75 -18.99 -1.80 15.20
C GLN A 75 -20.50 -1.79 15.47
N PRO A 76 -20.94 -2.29 16.64
CA PRO A 76 -22.36 -2.40 16.95
C PRO A 76 -22.94 -1.00 17.17
N VAL A 77 -23.72 -0.50 16.21
CA VAL A 77 -24.53 0.71 16.42
C VAL A 77 -25.70 0.41 17.36
N SER A 78 -25.99 1.33 18.28
CA SER A 78 -27.15 1.25 19.16
C SER A 78 -28.44 1.27 18.35
N SER A 79 -29.33 0.32 18.66
CA SER A 79 -30.68 0.22 18.09
C SER A 79 -31.66 1.24 18.71
N GLN A 80 -31.24 1.98 19.74
CA GLN A 80 -32.06 2.99 20.38
C GLN A 80 -32.23 4.21 19.48
N ALA A 81 -33.48 4.60 19.23
CA ALA A 81 -33.80 5.86 18.58
C ALA A 81 -33.80 6.99 19.61
N CYS A 82 -33.24 8.15 19.25
CA CYS A 82 -33.23 9.33 20.09
C CYS A 82 -34.66 9.77 20.43
N PRO A 83 -34.99 9.98 21.73
CA PRO A 83 -36.35 10.32 22.15
C PRO A 83 -36.83 11.71 21.69
N SER A 84 -35.90 12.60 21.32
CA SER A 84 -36.22 13.98 20.93
C SER A 84 -36.35 14.16 19.41
N CYS A 85 -35.41 13.63 18.64
CA CYS A 85 -35.36 13.85 17.18
C CYS A 85 -35.57 12.57 16.34
N GLY A 86 -35.72 11.41 16.97
CA GLY A 86 -35.95 10.13 16.30
C GLY A 86 -34.75 9.57 15.53
N LEU A 87 -33.56 10.18 15.63
CA LEU A 87 -32.36 9.65 14.97
C LEU A 87 -32.01 8.26 15.55
N ALA A 88 -31.78 7.28 14.69
CA ALA A 88 -31.33 5.94 15.06
C ALA A 88 -29.84 5.74 14.70
N ALA A 89 -29.27 4.57 15.03
CA ALA A 89 -27.90 4.18 14.71
C ALA A 89 -26.84 5.10 15.35
N HIS A 90 -26.89 5.21 16.68
CA HIS A 90 -25.85 5.86 17.46
C HIS A 90 -24.64 4.94 17.68
N GLU A 91 -23.46 5.49 17.91
CA GLU A 91 -22.32 4.69 18.41
C GLU A 91 -22.72 4.00 19.72
N HIS A 92 -22.18 2.81 19.99
CA HIS A 92 -22.61 1.99 21.13
C HIS A 92 -22.41 2.67 22.49
N ASP A 93 -21.40 3.53 22.58
CA ASP A 93 -20.98 4.31 23.74
C ASP A 93 -21.48 5.77 23.69
N ALA A 94 -22.36 6.10 22.75
CA ALA A 94 -22.93 7.44 22.65
C ALA A 94 -23.86 7.73 23.84
N VAL A 95 -23.47 8.72 24.66
CA VAL A 95 -24.31 9.24 25.76
C VAL A 95 -25.28 10.32 25.27
N TYR A 96 -24.95 10.99 24.16
CA TYR A 96 -25.72 12.10 23.60
C TYR A 96 -25.98 11.89 22.11
N CYS A 97 -27.13 12.38 21.64
CA CYS A 97 -27.50 12.33 20.24
C CYS A 97 -26.63 13.25 19.39
N ARG A 98 -25.95 12.69 18.38
CA ARG A 98 -25.08 13.44 17.43
C ARG A 98 -25.79 14.50 16.57
N ARG A 99 -27.13 14.53 16.55
CA ARG A 99 -27.92 15.51 15.78
C ARG A 99 -28.52 16.62 16.63
N CYS A 100 -29.09 16.29 17.79
CA CYS A 100 -29.81 17.27 18.62
C CYS A 100 -29.21 17.47 20.03
N GLY A 101 -28.17 16.72 20.41
CA GLY A 101 -27.52 16.84 21.71
C GLY A 101 -28.32 16.31 22.91
N THR A 102 -29.51 15.77 22.69
CA THR A 102 -30.31 15.15 23.76
C THR A 102 -29.64 13.87 24.25
N ARG A 103 -29.72 13.60 25.57
CA ARG A 103 -29.23 12.35 26.16
C ARG A 103 -29.99 11.14 25.57
N LEU A 104 -29.24 10.11 25.20
CA LEU A 104 -29.78 8.83 24.70
C LEU A 104 -30.22 7.94 25.86
#